data_AF-A0A7Y6UBY4-F1
#
_entry.id   AF-A0A7Y6UBY4-F1
#
_cell.length_a   1.000
_cell.length_b   1.000
_cell.length_c   1.000
_cell.angle_alpha   90.00
_cell.angle_beta   90.00
_cell.angle_gamma   90.00
#
_symmetry.space_group_name_H-M   'P 1'
#
loop_
_entity.id
_entity.type
_entity.pdbx_description
1 polymer ?
#
loop_
_entity_poly.entity_id
_entity_poly.type
_entity_poly.pdbx_seq_one_letter_code
_entity_poly.pdbx_strand_id
1 'polypeptide(L)'
;MTEEARPAQPDVEQAFDKDKHEQLARAIENLTPEEAAFFLWRLEISIRKRKVQLVGYLVAMLVWLAGMLFALAYYGLASGFVGWVFLVPFALVGVILFAFGKWADRIGSAKPPAEIVSGTAPTK
;
A
#
# COMPACT_ATOMS: atom_id res chain seq x y z
N MET A 1 36.45 -17.15 -12.59
CA MET A 1 35.23 -17.22 -11.76
C MET A 1 34.40 -16.01 -12.14
N THR A 2 33.28 -16.27 -12.78
CA THR A 2 32.46 -15.36 -13.59
C THR A 2 31.61 -14.44 -12.71
N GLU A 3 31.66 -13.16 -13.03
CA GLU A 3 30.82 -12.08 -12.51
C GLU A 3 29.36 -12.32 -12.96
N GLU A 4 28.46 -12.65 -12.03
CA GLU A 4 27.03 -12.76 -12.32
C GLU A 4 26.47 -11.37 -12.64
N ALA A 5 26.04 -11.20 -13.89
CA ALA A 5 25.27 -10.06 -14.36
C ALA A 5 23.95 -9.98 -13.57
N ARG A 6 23.86 -9.00 -12.66
CA ARG A 6 22.58 -8.61 -12.06
C ARG A 6 21.70 -7.99 -13.14
N PRO A 7 20.46 -8.45 -13.35
CA PRO A 7 19.55 -7.83 -14.30
C PRO A 7 19.26 -6.40 -13.85
N ALA A 8 19.47 -5.45 -14.76
CA ALA A 8 19.16 -4.04 -14.59
C ALA A 8 17.71 -3.88 -14.12
N GLN A 9 17.52 -3.26 -12.96
CA GLN A 9 16.19 -2.89 -12.48
C GLN A 9 15.62 -1.86 -13.47
N PRO A 10 14.47 -2.12 -14.12
CA PRO A 10 13.82 -1.10 -14.91
C PRO A 10 13.13 -0.08 -13.98
N ASP A 11 13.18 1.18 -14.38
CA ASP A 11 12.19 2.22 -14.09
C ASP A 11 12.15 2.89 -12.71
N VAL A 12 13.25 3.53 -12.32
CA VAL A 12 13.14 4.74 -11.49
C VAL A 12 13.35 6.00 -12.32
N GLU A 13 14.20 5.97 -13.34
CA GLU A 13 14.51 7.15 -14.17
C GLU A 13 13.39 7.53 -15.16
N GLN A 14 12.64 6.56 -15.71
CA GLN A 14 11.50 6.83 -16.62
C GLN A 14 10.28 7.46 -15.93
N ALA A 15 10.25 7.48 -14.59
CA ALA A 15 9.18 8.10 -13.81
C ALA A 15 9.40 9.61 -13.58
N PHE A 16 10.58 10.14 -13.90
CA PHE A 16 10.96 11.55 -13.69
C PHE A 16 11.25 12.29 -15.02
N ASP A 17 10.68 11.85 -16.14
CA ASP A 17 10.75 12.56 -17.42
C ASP A 17 10.08 13.93 -17.31
N LYS A 18 10.87 15.01 -17.46
CA LYS A 18 10.40 16.40 -17.49
C LYS A 18 9.29 16.64 -18.51
N ASP A 19 9.34 15.95 -19.66
CA ASP A 19 8.34 16.07 -20.72
C ASP A 19 6.97 15.51 -20.31
N LYS A 20 6.93 14.48 -19.45
CA LYS A 20 5.65 13.96 -18.92
C LYS A 20 5.05 14.93 -17.92
N HIS A 21 5.87 15.65 -17.15
CA HIS A 21 5.39 16.69 -16.24
C HIS A 21 4.78 17.88 -16.97
N GLU A 22 5.36 18.28 -18.11
CA GLU A 22 4.86 19.40 -18.92
C GLU A 22 3.56 19.03 -19.66
N GLN A 23 3.44 17.79 -20.15
CA GLN A 23 2.19 17.27 -20.72
C GLN A 23 1.10 17.11 -19.65
N LEU A 24 1.44 16.66 -18.44
CA LEU A 24 0.51 16.65 -17.31
C LEU A 24 0.05 18.08 -16.95
N ALA A 25 0.95 19.05 -16.94
CA ALA A 25 0.61 20.44 -16.64
C ALA A 25 -0.35 21.04 -17.68
N ARG A 26 -0.11 20.81 -18.98
CA ARG A 26 -1.03 21.23 -20.06
C ARG A 26 -2.35 20.48 -20.06
N ALA A 27 -2.34 19.20 -19.68
CA ALA A 27 -3.58 18.44 -19.49
C ALA A 27 -4.38 19.00 -18.31
N ILE A 28 -3.73 19.34 -17.19
CA ILE A 28 -4.33 19.96 -16.00
C ILE A 28 -4.90 21.36 -16.31
N GLU A 29 -4.22 22.17 -17.13
CA GLU A 29 -4.70 23.49 -17.58
C GLU A 29 -5.96 23.41 -18.45
N ASN A 30 -6.18 22.28 -19.14
CA ASN A 30 -7.37 22.05 -19.97
C ASN A 30 -8.48 21.27 -19.26
N LEU A 31 -8.32 20.92 -17.98
CA LEU A 31 -9.36 20.21 -17.25
C LEU A 31 -10.54 21.13 -16.95
N THR A 32 -11.73 20.62 -17.22
CA THR A 32 -12.94 21.20 -16.66
C THR A 32 -12.87 21.10 -15.11
N PRO A 33 -13.50 22.04 -14.37
CA PRO A 33 -13.51 22.00 -12.91
C PRO A 33 -14.06 20.67 -12.35
N GLU A 34 -14.90 19.98 -13.12
CA GLU A 34 -15.47 18.66 -12.80
C GLU A 34 -14.40 17.54 -12.87
N GLU A 35 -13.57 17.53 -13.91
CA GLU A 35 -12.47 16.56 -14.04
C GLU A 35 -11.41 16.78 -12.95
N ALA A 36 -11.07 18.03 -12.64
CA ALA A 36 -10.14 18.36 -11.56
C ALA A 36 -10.62 17.82 -10.20
N ALA A 37 -11.92 17.97 -9.89
CA ALA A 37 -12.51 17.40 -8.68
C ALA A 37 -12.46 15.86 -8.66
N PHE A 38 -12.71 15.22 -9.81
CA PHE A 38 -12.60 13.76 -9.96
C PHE A 38 -11.16 13.26 -9.75
N PHE A 39 -10.16 13.94 -10.31
CA PHE A 39 -8.74 13.60 -10.13
C PHE A 39 -8.31 13.76 -8.67
N LEU A 40 -8.68 14.86 -8.01
CA LEU A 40 -8.38 15.07 -6.60
C LEU A 40 -8.99 13.99 -5.71
N TRP A 41 -10.26 13.64 -5.96
CA TRP A 41 -10.94 12.57 -5.23
C TRP A 41 -10.25 11.20 -5.41
N ARG A 42 -9.86 10.87 -6.65
CA ARG A 42 -9.15 9.61 -6.95
C ARG A 42 -7.76 9.57 -6.30
N LEU A 43 -7.04 10.69 -6.31
CA LEU A 43 -5.74 10.84 -5.64
C LEU A 43 -5.90 10.67 -4.13
N GLU A 44 -6.91 11.31 -3.53
CA GLU A 44 -7.17 11.21 -2.10
C GLU A 44 -7.46 9.77 -1.67
N ILE A 45 -8.30 9.04 -2.41
CA ILE A 45 -8.58 7.63 -2.14
C ILE A 45 -7.34 6.77 -2.30
N SER A 46 -6.51 7.04 -3.31
CA SER A 46 -5.27 6.30 -3.53
C SER A 46 -4.27 6.51 -2.38
N ILE A 47 -4.16 7.74 -1.86
CA ILE A 47 -3.32 8.07 -0.70
C ILE A 47 -3.88 7.38 0.57
N ARG A 48 -5.19 7.46 0.81
CA ARG A 48 -5.83 6.79 1.95
C ARG A 48 -5.63 5.28 1.91
N LYS A 49 -5.76 4.65 0.74
CA LYS A 49 -5.50 3.21 0.54
C LYS A 49 -4.05 2.85 0.87
N ARG A 50 -3.08 3.62 0.36
CA ARG A 50 -1.64 3.42 0.65
C ARG A 50 -1.34 3.58 2.14
N LYS A 51 -1.95 4.57 2.80
CA LYS A 51 -1.77 4.78 4.25
C LYS A 51 -2.22 3.55 5.05
N VAL A 52 -3.37 2.96 4.71
CA VAL A 52 -3.86 1.74 5.39
C VAL A 52 -2.94 0.55 5.13
N GLN A 53 -2.43 0.38 3.90
CA GLN A 53 -1.46 -0.67 3.60
C GLN A 53 -0.15 -0.50 4.39
N LEU A 54 0.40 0.71 4.43
CA LEU A 54 1.64 1.01 5.18
C LEU A 54 1.46 0.75 6.69
N VAL A 55 0.32 1.14 7.26
CA VAL A 55 0.00 0.83 8.65
C VAL A 55 -0.12 -0.68 8.85
N GLY A 56 -0.77 -1.40 7.93
CA GLY A 56 -0.85 -2.86 7.96
C GLY A 56 0.52 -3.54 7.96
N TYR A 57 1.45 -3.07 7.12
CA TYR A 57 2.83 -3.57 7.10
C TYR A 57 3.59 -3.26 8.38
N LEU A 58 3.44 -2.04 8.93
CA LEU A 58 4.09 -1.66 10.17
C LEU A 58 3.63 -2.53 11.34
N VAL A 59 2.31 -2.74 11.45
CA VAL A 59 1.71 -3.60 12.48
C VAL A 59 2.17 -5.05 12.30
N ALA A 60 2.15 -5.56 11.07
CA ALA A 60 2.61 -6.92 10.77
C ALA A 60 4.08 -7.13 11.15
N MET A 61 4.95 -6.15 10.86
CA MET A 61 6.36 -6.19 11.22
C MET A 61 6.56 -6.25 12.74
N LEU A 62 5.85 -5.41 13.50
CA LEU A 62 5.93 -5.42 14.97
C LEU A 62 5.49 -6.76 15.56
N VAL A 63 4.37 -7.28 15.08
CA VAL A 63 3.82 -8.54 15.54
C VAL A 63 4.72 -9.72 15.17
N TRP A 64 5.30 -9.70 13.97
CA TRP A 64 6.28 -10.70 13.55
C TRP A 64 7.50 -10.71 14.47
N LEU A 65 8.09 -9.54 14.74
CA LEU A 65 9.24 -9.40 15.63
C LEU A 65 8.94 -9.93 17.02
N ALA A 66 7.82 -9.51 17.61
CA ALA A 66 7.39 -9.99 18.92
C ALA A 66 7.16 -11.52 18.93
N GLY A 67 6.51 -12.04 17.89
CA GLY A 67 6.26 -13.47 17.72
C GLY A 67 7.55 -14.29 17.59
N MET A 68 8.55 -13.77 16.86
CA MET A 68 9.86 -14.42 16.73
C MET A 68 10.63 -14.43 18.04
N LEU A 69 10.62 -13.32 18.80
CA LEU A 69 11.24 -13.27 20.14
C LEU A 69 10.58 -14.28 21.08
N PHE A 70 9.26 -14.39 21.04
CA PHE A 70 8.52 -15.38 21.83
C PHE A 70 8.86 -16.82 21.41
N ALA A 71 8.94 -17.10 20.11
CA ALA A 71 9.31 -18.42 19.59
C ALA A 71 10.73 -18.82 20.05
N LEU A 72 11.68 -17.88 20.01
CA LEU A 72 13.05 -18.09 20.49
C LEU A 72 13.09 -18.37 22.01
N ALA A 73 12.37 -17.59 22.81
CA ALA A 73 12.29 -17.80 24.25
C ALA A 73 11.68 -19.17 24.59
N TYR A 74 10.61 -19.56 23.89
CA TYR A 74 9.93 -20.84 24.10
C TYR A 74 10.81 -22.02 23.65
N TYR A 75 11.51 -21.90 22.51
CA TYR A 75 12.45 -22.91 22.03
C TYR A 75 13.56 -23.19 23.06
N GLY A 76 14.11 -22.15 23.71
CA GLY A 76 15.16 -22.31 24.72
C GLY A 76 14.71 -22.99 26.02
N LEU A 77 13.41 -23.02 26.30
CA LEU A 77 12.85 -23.61 27.52
C LEU A 77 12.31 -25.04 27.32
N ALA A 78 12.12 -25.45 26.07
CA ALA A 78 11.46 -26.71 25.75
C ALA A 78 12.46 -27.86 25.53
N SER A 79 12.12 -29.05 26.02
CA SER A 79 12.94 -30.27 25.89
C SER A 79 12.59 -31.15 24.69
N GLY A 80 11.75 -30.67 23.75
CA GLY A 80 11.23 -31.43 22.61
C GLY A 80 11.38 -30.74 21.26
N PHE A 81 10.79 -31.32 20.21
CA PHE A 81 10.77 -30.69 18.88
C PHE A 81 9.74 -29.55 18.83
N VAL A 82 10.22 -28.31 18.65
CA VAL A 82 9.42 -27.08 18.74
C VAL A 82 9.38 -26.30 17.41
N GLY A 83 9.79 -26.92 16.30
CA GLY A 83 9.87 -26.26 15.00
C GLY A 83 8.56 -25.60 14.54
N TRP A 84 7.40 -26.14 14.93
CA TRP A 84 6.09 -25.60 14.57
C TRP A 84 5.81 -24.21 15.17
N VAL A 85 6.44 -23.85 16.29
CA VAL A 85 6.22 -22.55 16.95
C VAL A 85 6.74 -21.40 16.09
N PHE A 86 7.75 -21.66 15.26
CA PHE A 86 8.24 -20.69 14.29
C PHE A 86 7.25 -20.42 13.15
N LEU A 87 6.26 -21.30 12.91
CA LEU A 87 5.22 -21.06 11.90
C LEU A 87 4.14 -20.10 12.39
N VAL A 88 3.94 -20.00 13.71
CA VAL A 88 2.87 -19.17 14.31
C VAL A 88 3.03 -17.69 13.96
N PRO A 89 4.21 -17.05 14.08
CA PRO A 89 4.40 -15.66 13.68
C PRO A 89 4.07 -15.42 12.19
N PHE A 90 4.43 -16.33 11.29
CA PHE A 90 4.12 -16.19 9.86
C PHE A 90 2.63 -16.30 9.57
N ALA A 91 1.94 -17.25 10.20
CA ALA A 91 0.49 -17.38 10.08
C ALA A 91 -0.21 -16.09 10.57
N LEU A 92 0.25 -15.54 11.69
CA LEU A 92 -0.33 -14.36 12.31
C LEU A 92 -0.11 -13.10 11.45
N VAL A 93 1.08 -12.95 10.86
CA VAL A 93 1.36 -11.93 9.85
C VAL A 93 0.43 -12.07 8.64
N GLY A 94 0.26 -13.29 8.13
CA GLY A 94 -0.64 -13.56 7.00
C GLY A 94 -2.07 -13.10 7.27
N VAL A 95 -2.59 -13.39 8.47
CA VAL A 95 -3.92 -12.95 8.90
C VAL A 95 -4.02 -11.42 8.99
N ILE A 96 -3.01 -10.75 9.56
CA ILE A 96 -2.98 -9.29 9.65
C ILE A 96 -2.98 -8.65 8.26
N LEU A 97 -2.09 -9.09 7.38
CA LEU A 97 -2.01 -8.54 6.02
C LEU A 97 -3.29 -8.80 5.22
N PHE A 98 -3.91 -9.96 5.39
CA PHE A 98 -5.20 -10.25 4.79
C PHE A 98 -6.31 -9.30 5.29
N ALA A 99 -6.39 -9.07 6.60
CA ALA A 99 -7.38 -8.17 7.19
C ALA A 99 -7.20 -6.73 6.72
N PHE A 100 -5.96 -6.21 6.74
CA PHE A 100 -5.65 -4.86 6.28
C PHE A 100 -5.80 -4.70 4.76
N GLY A 101 -5.47 -5.74 3.97
CA GLY A 101 -5.71 -5.77 2.53
C GLY A 101 -7.20 -5.66 2.21
N LYS A 102 -8.02 -6.50 2.85
CA LYS A 102 -9.49 -6.47 2.69
C LYS A 102 -10.09 -5.12 3.12
N TRP A 103 -9.53 -4.49 4.15
CA TRP A 103 -9.96 -3.16 4.58
C TRP A 103 -9.57 -2.07 3.58
N ALA A 104 -8.34 -2.11 3.05
CA ALA A 104 -7.86 -1.19 2.03
C ALA A 104 -8.70 -1.26 0.75
N ASP A 105 -9.16 -2.46 0.36
CA ASP A 105 -10.02 -2.65 -0.80
C ASP A 105 -11.44 -2.09 -0.59
N ARG A 106 -11.98 -2.16 0.63
CA ARG A 106 -13.25 -1.49 0.96
C ARG A 106 -13.15 0.03 0.82
N ILE A 107 -12.03 0.64 1.21
CA ILE A 107 -11.82 2.09 1.09
C ILE A 107 -11.65 2.48 -0.39
N GLY A 108 -10.91 1.67 -1.16
CA GLY A 108 -10.70 1.91 -2.60
C GLY A 108 -11.96 1.74 -3.46
N SER A 109 -12.98 1.04 -2.95
CA SER A 109 -14.25 0.78 -3.67
C SER A 109 -15.32 1.85 -3.40
N ALA A 110 -15.00 2.91 -2.66
CA ALA A 110 -15.94 4.01 -2.43
C ALA A 110 -16.34 4.65 -3.77
N LYS A 111 -17.64 4.86 -3.99
CA LYS A 111 -18.13 5.54 -5.20
C LYS A 111 -17.81 7.04 -5.16
N PRO A 112 -17.60 7.68 -6.31
CA PRO A 112 -17.50 9.14 -6.39
C PRO A 112 -18.75 9.79 -5.78
N PRO A 113 -18.61 10.88 -5.02
CA PRO A 113 -19.75 11.68 -4.56
C PRO A 113 -20.59 12.08 -5.78
N ALA A 114 -21.93 11.96 -5.64
CA ALA A 114 -22.85 12.29 -6.74
C ALA A 114 -22.66 13.73 -7.23
N GLU A 115 -22.27 14.65 -6.33
CA GLU A 115 -21.97 16.06 -6.60
C GLU A 115 -20.83 16.27 -7.62
N ILE A 116 -19.83 15.37 -7.63
CA ILE A 116 -18.72 15.41 -8.61
C ILE A 116 -19.18 14.88 -9.98
N VAL A 117 -20.20 14.02 -10.00
CA VAL A 117 -20.75 13.39 -11.21
C VAL A 117 -21.87 14.24 -11.84
N SER A 118 -22.55 15.07 -11.04
CA SER A 118 -23.70 15.90 -11.48
C SER A 118 -23.34 17.33 -11.87
N GLY A 119 -22.07 17.75 -11.79
CA GLY A 119 -21.61 19.11 -12.16
C GLY A 119 -22.17 20.23 -11.28
N THR A 120 -22.84 19.89 -10.17
CA THR A 120 -23.40 20.88 -9.24
C THR A 120 -22.33 21.30 -8.25
N ALA A 121 -21.76 22.48 -8.46
CA ALA A 121 -20.79 23.08 -7.55
C ALA A 121 -21.34 23.14 -6.11
N PRO A 122 -20.51 22.92 -5.09
CA PRO A 122 -20.93 23.03 -3.70
C PRO A 122 -21.33 24.48 -3.39
N THR A 123 -22.63 24.70 -3.20
CA THR A 123 -23.14 25.92 -2.56
C THR A 123 -22.65 25.92 -1.11
N LYS A 124 -21.70 26.81 -0.83
CA LYS A 124 -21.28 27.16 0.55
C LYS A 124 -22.46 27.66 1.37
#